data_AF-A0A914IRM1-F1
#
_entry.id   AF-A0A914IRM1-F1
#
_cell.length_a   1.000
_cell.length_b   1.000
_cell.length_c   1.000
_cell.angle_alpha   90.00
_cell.angle_beta   90.00
_cell.angle_gamma   90.00
#
_symmetry.space_group_name_H-M   'P 1'
#
loop_
_entity.id
_entity.type
_entity.pdbx_description
1 polymer ?
#
loop_
_entity_poly.entity_id
_entity_poly.type
_entity_poly.pdbx_seq_one_letter_code
_entity_poly.pdbx_strand_id
1 'polypeptide(L)'
;MAVPIKDGQQTSIVLMLALPRTLDEFIVAAEDEISMEQSEQTFLKQFHLSAIPEDSIYYLIGPRELIEAKPCSVDDRIQWFLSNEYYKEATNCAITHKDDLVETTVAEVGRKMIENLVEKNDFETAASYLSIICGKHKEEWEYYVQLFEKYGQVLKLVPYLPQKQPQLEPECYESVLTSALYCKSELFLKLIILLPSDLYRIGAIIQQTLGRLKSQLSREDRIFIIQALARLFAFERQYDKALALFLQLKDTGIFSFIRQYHLFSSVKNRVVELMEINADLAIRLLLDHETEIADFKTIVPQLSKMPRIQMEYLNQLISRGEGYEYADLLVKLFAENSPERLLPFL
;
A
#
# COMPACT_ATOMS: atom_id res chain seq x y z
N MET A 1 52.36 -7.99 -16.62
CA MET A 1 53.58 -8.82 -16.78
C MET A 1 53.11 -10.21 -17.18
N ALA A 2 53.50 -10.72 -18.35
CA ALA A 2 52.95 -11.96 -18.91
C ALA A 2 53.76 -13.19 -18.43
N VAL A 3 53.09 -14.18 -17.85
CA VAL A 3 53.69 -15.47 -17.44
C VAL A 3 52.98 -16.59 -18.20
N PRO A 4 53.68 -17.43 -19.00
CA PRO A 4 53.04 -18.49 -19.78
C PRO A 4 52.91 -19.80 -18.97
N ILE A 5 51.73 -20.40 -18.97
CA ILE A 5 51.46 -21.75 -18.45
C ILE A 5 51.21 -22.67 -19.67
N LYS A 6 51.79 -23.88 -19.65
CA LYS A 6 51.69 -24.85 -20.77
C LYS A 6 50.74 -25.98 -20.42
N ASP A 7 49.65 -26.09 -21.18
CA ASP A 7 49.05 -27.36 -21.57
C ASP A 7 48.44 -27.21 -22.97
N GLY A 8 48.86 -28.09 -23.90
CA GLY A 8 48.30 -28.32 -25.24
C GLY A 8 47.75 -27.13 -26.06
N GLN A 9 48.57 -26.55 -26.95
CA GLN A 9 48.17 -25.66 -28.07
C GLN A 9 47.36 -24.39 -27.77
N GLN A 10 47.04 -24.10 -26.51
CA GLN A 10 46.63 -22.76 -26.06
C GLN A 10 47.82 -22.12 -25.33
N THR A 11 48.21 -20.92 -25.76
CA THR A 11 49.04 -20.08 -24.90
C THR A 11 48.11 -19.13 -24.18
N SER A 12 48.17 -19.14 -22.85
CA SER A 12 47.47 -18.15 -22.03
C SER A 12 48.44 -17.05 -21.61
N ILE A 13 47.93 -15.82 -21.63
CA ILE A 13 48.62 -14.64 -21.13
C ILE A 13 47.84 -14.13 -19.94
N VAL A 14 48.54 -13.94 -18.83
CA VAL A 14 47.98 -13.23 -17.68
C VAL A 14 48.21 -11.73 -17.86
N LEU A 15 47.12 -10.98 -17.94
CA LEU A 15 47.11 -9.52 -17.95
C LEU A 15 46.84 -9.05 -16.52
N MET A 16 47.75 -8.22 -15.99
CA MET A 16 47.67 -7.72 -14.62
C MET A 16 47.61 -6.19 -14.63
N LEU A 17 46.58 -5.64 -14.01
CA LEU A 17 46.50 -4.22 -13.66
C LEU A 17 47.17 -4.04 -12.29
N ALA A 18 48.28 -3.29 -12.25
CA ALA A 18 49.04 -3.04 -11.03
C ALA A 18 48.91 -1.56 -10.63
N LEU A 19 48.44 -1.30 -9.40
CA LEU A 19 48.39 0.03 -8.81
C LEU A 19 49.64 0.27 -7.95
N PRO A 20 50.36 1.40 -8.12
CA PRO A 20 51.52 1.70 -7.31
C PRO A 20 51.10 1.97 -5.85
N ARG A 21 51.73 1.26 -4.90
CA ARG A 21 51.56 1.49 -3.45
C ARG A 21 52.67 2.38 -2.91
N THR A 22 53.88 2.18 -3.40
CA THR A 22 55.07 3.01 -3.18
C THR A 22 55.87 3.09 -4.49
N LEU A 23 57.07 3.69 -4.46
CA LEU A 23 57.94 3.73 -5.65
C LEU A 23 58.41 2.33 -6.08
N ASP A 24 58.50 1.37 -5.15
CA ASP A 24 59.04 0.03 -5.39
C ASP A 24 58.01 -1.09 -5.20
N GLU A 25 56.82 -0.78 -4.67
CA GLU A 25 55.75 -1.75 -4.43
C GLU A 25 54.51 -1.43 -5.26
N PHE A 26 53.91 -2.46 -5.84
CA PHE A 26 52.62 -2.39 -6.50
C PHE A 26 51.64 -3.41 -5.88
N ILE A 27 50.36 -3.10 -5.95
CA ILE A 27 49.26 -4.01 -5.62
C ILE A 27 48.61 -4.41 -6.93
N VAL A 28 48.41 -5.71 -7.15
CA VAL A 28 47.60 -6.19 -8.28
C VAL A 28 46.14 -5.87 -7.98
N ALA A 29 45.55 -5.00 -8.79
CA ALA A 29 44.16 -4.56 -8.66
C ALA A 29 43.20 -5.46 -9.45
N ALA A 30 43.65 -6.01 -10.57
CA ALA A 30 42.90 -6.96 -11.38
C ALA A 30 43.86 -7.89 -12.13
N GLU A 31 43.43 -9.13 -12.34
CA GLU A 31 44.14 -10.16 -13.09
C GLU A 31 43.13 -10.84 -14.02
N ASP A 32 43.48 -11.00 -15.29
CA ASP A 32 42.66 -11.67 -16.28
C ASP A 32 43.52 -12.61 -17.14
N GLU A 33 42.97 -13.77 -17.49
CA GLU A 33 43.66 -14.79 -18.29
C GLU A 33 43.11 -14.78 -19.72
N ILE A 34 43.94 -14.32 -20.65
CA ILE A 34 43.60 -14.26 -22.06
C ILE A 34 44.11 -15.52 -22.73
N SER A 35 43.18 -16.38 -23.15
CA SER A 35 43.49 -17.52 -23.99
C SER A 35 43.58 -17.07 -25.44
N MET A 36 44.71 -17.34 -26.08
CA MET A 36 44.91 -17.04 -27.50
C MET A 36 44.90 -18.33 -28.33
N GLU A 37 44.17 -18.31 -29.44
CA GLU A 37 44.11 -19.43 -30.37
C GLU A 37 45.26 -19.33 -31.39
N GLN A 38 46.02 -20.42 -31.58
CA GLN A 38 47.06 -20.55 -32.61
C GLN A 38 48.26 -19.58 -32.50
N SER A 39 48.54 -19.06 -31.31
CA SER A 39 49.67 -18.16 -31.05
C SER A 39 50.93 -18.93 -30.63
N GLU A 40 51.99 -18.84 -31.44
CA GLU A 40 53.31 -19.33 -31.07
C GLU A 40 53.97 -18.39 -30.03
N GLN A 41 54.81 -18.90 -29.13
CA GLN A 41 55.49 -18.07 -28.12
C GLN A 41 56.33 -16.91 -28.69
N THR A 42 56.73 -17.00 -29.97
CA THR A 42 57.40 -15.93 -30.73
C THR A 42 56.49 -14.74 -30.99
N PHE A 43 55.19 -14.99 -31.16
CA PHE A 43 54.16 -14.00 -31.42
C PHE A 43 53.91 -13.08 -30.21
N LEU A 44 54.06 -13.64 -28.99
CA LEU A 44 53.92 -12.90 -27.73
C LEU A 44 54.88 -11.71 -27.61
N LYS A 45 56.06 -11.78 -28.25
CA LYS A 45 57.05 -10.69 -28.24
C LYS A 45 56.71 -9.55 -29.20
N GLN A 46 55.73 -9.74 -30.08
CA GLN A 46 55.31 -8.78 -31.08
C GLN A 46 54.11 -7.93 -30.63
N PHE A 47 53.62 -8.15 -29.41
CA PHE A 47 52.59 -7.31 -28.84
C PHE A 47 53.18 -5.96 -28.43
N HIS A 48 52.52 -4.89 -28.88
CA HIS A 48 52.81 -3.53 -28.49
C HIS A 48 51.69 -3.00 -27.61
N LEU A 49 52.05 -2.42 -26.47
CA LEU A 49 51.11 -1.72 -25.60
C LEU A 49 50.97 -0.27 -26.10
N SER A 50 49.74 0.13 -26.41
CA SER A 50 49.35 1.51 -26.65
C SER A 50 48.33 1.92 -25.58
N ALA A 51 48.28 3.20 -25.23
CA ALA A 51 47.34 3.71 -24.24
C ALA A 51 46.77 5.05 -24.69
N ILE A 52 45.51 5.29 -24.35
CA ILE A 52 44.86 6.59 -24.39
C ILE A 52 44.72 7.02 -22.92
N PRO A 53 45.68 7.80 -22.36
CA PRO A 53 45.74 8.05 -20.92
C PRO A 53 44.51 8.81 -20.39
N GLU A 54 43.92 9.66 -21.23
CA GLU A 54 42.76 10.49 -20.85
C GLU A 54 41.51 9.64 -20.58
N ASP A 55 41.29 8.59 -21.38
CA ASP A 55 40.13 7.70 -21.25
C ASP A 55 40.44 6.41 -20.46
N SER A 56 41.67 6.25 -19.96
CA SER A 56 42.15 5.03 -19.29
C SER A 56 41.96 3.75 -20.13
N ILE A 57 42.02 3.86 -21.46
CA ILE A 57 41.90 2.73 -22.39
C ILE A 57 43.29 2.27 -22.80
N TYR A 58 43.53 0.96 -22.77
CA TYR A 58 44.79 0.32 -23.13
C TYR A 58 44.57 -0.67 -24.27
N TYR A 59 45.48 -0.70 -25.22
CA TYR A 59 45.44 -1.63 -26.35
C TYR A 59 46.71 -2.49 -26.35
N LEU A 60 46.53 -3.80 -26.41
CA LEU A 60 47.56 -4.77 -26.74
C LEU A 60 47.42 -5.14 -28.21
N ILE A 61 48.29 -4.57 -29.03
CA ILE A 61 48.26 -4.70 -30.48
C ILE A 61 49.25 -5.79 -30.88
N GLY A 62 48.74 -6.92 -31.33
CA GLY A 62 49.51 -7.99 -31.95
C GLY A 62 49.37 -7.98 -33.48
N PRO A 63 50.17 -8.79 -34.19
CA PRO A 63 50.11 -8.88 -35.66
C PRO A 63 48.80 -9.44 -36.24
N ARG A 64 47.99 -10.15 -35.43
CA ARG A 64 46.72 -10.78 -35.83
C ARG A 64 45.57 -10.52 -34.86
N GLU A 65 45.85 -9.93 -33.71
CA GLU A 65 44.90 -9.75 -32.63
C GLU A 65 45.04 -8.33 -32.07
N LEU A 66 43.91 -7.73 -31.73
CA LEU A 66 43.83 -6.45 -31.05
C LEU A 66 43.02 -6.67 -29.78
N ILE A 67 43.68 -6.50 -28.63
CA ILE A 67 43.05 -6.64 -27.32
C ILE A 67 42.87 -5.24 -26.76
N GLU A 68 41.63 -4.89 -26.43
CA GLU A 68 41.31 -3.69 -25.68
C GLU A 68 41.14 -4.03 -24.20
N ALA A 69 41.83 -3.31 -23.34
CA ALA A 69 41.74 -3.40 -21.89
C ALA A 69 41.28 -2.05 -21.34
N LYS A 70 40.11 -2.06 -20.71
CA LYS A 70 39.52 -0.91 -20.02
C LYS A 70 39.33 -1.24 -18.54
N PRO A 71 39.37 -0.25 -17.62
CA PRO A 71 39.01 -0.50 -16.22
C PRO A 71 37.58 -0.99 -16.13
N CYS A 72 37.33 -1.95 -15.22
CA CYS A 72 35.99 -2.51 -15.04
C CYS A 72 35.03 -1.41 -14.56
N SER A 73 34.06 -1.05 -15.40
CA SER A 73 33.02 -0.11 -15.02
C SER A 73 31.99 -0.77 -14.10
N VAL A 74 31.19 0.05 -13.42
CA VAL A 74 30.06 -0.44 -12.63
C VAL A 74 29.05 -1.17 -13.52
N ASP A 75 28.81 -0.66 -14.73
CA ASP A 75 27.95 -1.32 -15.74
C ASP A 75 28.47 -2.70 -16.13
N ASP A 76 29.77 -2.85 -16.39
CA ASP A 76 30.40 -4.15 -16.71
C ASP A 76 30.21 -5.14 -15.55
N ARG A 77 30.37 -4.67 -14.31
CA ARG A 77 30.16 -5.49 -13.10
C ARG A 77 28.70 -5.92 -12.95
N ILE A 78 27.74 -5.05 -13.24
CA ILE A 78 26.31 -5.37 -13.22
C ILE A 78 25.98 -6.40 -14.30
N GLN A 79 26.49 -6.23 -15.51
CA GLN A 79 26.32 -7.21 -16.59
C GLN A 79 26.86 -8.58 -16.18
N TRP A 80 28.05 -8.61 -15.56
CA TRP A 80 28.61 -9.86 -15.04
C TRP A 80 27.70 -10.52 -14.00
N PHE A 81 27.13 -9.74 -13.06
CA PHE A 81 26.16 -10.28 -12.10
C PHE A 81 24.90 -10.81 -12.78
N LEU A 82 24.38 -10.11 -13.80
CA LEU A 82 23.21 -10.54 -14.57
C LEU A 82 23.48 -11.84 -15.33
N SER A 83 24.64 -11.97 -15.98
CA SER A 83 25.05 -13.18 -16.71
C SER A 83 25.23 -14.40 -15.80
N ASN A 84 25.57 -14.18 -14.54
CA ASN A 84 25.73 -15.25 -13.53
C ASN A 84 24.50 -15.44 -12.64
N GLU A 85 23.35 -14.86 -13.01
CA GLU A 85 22.08 -14.96 -12.28
C GLU A 85 22.08 -14.39 -10.85
N TYR A 86 23.04 -13.52 -10.51
CA TYR A 86 23.13 -12.79 -9.24
C TYR A 86 22.31 -11.49 -9.29
N TYR A 87 21.00 -11.61 -9.49
CA TYR A 87 20.12 -10.46 -9.73
C TYR A 87 19.97 -9.50 -8.52
N LYS A 88 20.06 -10.02 -7.29
CA LYS A 88 19.96 -9.21 -6.07
C LYS A 88 21.20 -8.33 -5.92
N GLU A 89 22.37 -8.93 -6.13
CA GLU A 89 23.66 -8.27 -6.11
C GLU A 89 23.76 -7.24 -7.23
N ALA A 90 23.30 -7.59 -8.45
CA ALA A 90 23.23 -6.67 -9.58
C ALA A 90 22.40 -5.43 -9.25
N THR A 91 21.20 -5.61 -8.70
CA THR A 91 20.28 -4.51 -8.40
C THR A 91 20.78 -3.65 -7.25
N ASN A 92 21.33 -4.26 -6.20
CA ASN A 92 21.95 -3.52 -5.09
C ASN A 92 23.17 -2.71 -5.56
N CYS A 93 23.98 -3.27 -6.45
CA CYS A 93 25.12 -2.58 -7.06
C CYS A 93 24.66 -1.35 -7.86
N ALA A 94 23.62 -1.53 -8.69
CA ALA A 94 23.00 -0.46 -9.47
C ALA A 94 22.38 0.65 -8.59
N ILE A 95 21.73 0.29 -7.48
CA ILE A 95 21.16 1.27 -6.53
C ILE A 95 22.28 2.06 -5.84
N THR A 96 23.37 1.38 -5.45
CA THR A 96 24.45 1.99 -4.67
C THR A 96 25.29 2.97 -5.51
N HIS A 97 25.55 2.63 -6.77
CA HIS A 97 26.42 3.39 -7.68
C HIS A 97 25.62 4.05 -8.80
N LYS A 98 24.42 4.56 -8.48
CA LYS A 98 23.47 5.09 -9.46
C LYS A 98 24.06 6.20 -10.34
N ASP A 99 24.93 7.04 -9.77
CA ASP A 99 25.55 8.17 -10.46
C ASP A 99 26.72 7.75 -11.37
N ASP A 100 27.24 6.53 -11.18
CA ASP A 100 28.35 5.96 -11.96
C ASP A 100 27.86 5.11 -13.16
N LEU A 101 26.55 4.94 -13.28
CA LEU A 101 25.92 4.17 -14.38
C LEU A 101 25.82 5.03 -15.64
N VAL A 102 26.35 4.50 -16.73
CA VAL A 102 26.37 5.16 -18.05
C VAL A 102 25.51 4.39 -19.05
N GLU A 103 25.60 3.06 -19.06
CA GLU A 103 24.94 2.22 -20.07
C GLU A 103 23.65 1.56 -19.56
N THR A 104 23.62 1.14 -18.29
CA THR A 104 22.45 0.45 -17.72
C THR A 104 21.69 1.31 -16.72
N THR A 105 20.36 1.26 -16.80
CA THR A 105 19.52 1.94 -15.81
C THR A 105 19.16 0.98 -14.67
N VAL A 106 19.04 1.53 -13.45
CA VAL A 106 18.54 0.79 -12.27
C VAL A 106 17.19 0.12 -12.57
N ALA A 107 16.35 0.75 -13.38
CA ALA A 107 15.06 0.22 -13.80
C ALA A 107 15.20 -1.05 -14.67
N GLU A 108 16.13 -1.09 -15.63
CA GLU A 108 16.36 -2.27 -16.48
C GLU A 108 16.91 -3.47 -15.69
N VAL A 109 17.88 -3.22 -14.81
CA VAL A 109 18.45 -4.25 -13.95
C VAL A 109 17.38 -4.78 -12.99
N GLY A 110 16.61 -3.86 -12.39
CA GLY A 110 15.49 -4.17 -11.52
C GLY A 110 14.38 -4.97 -12.22
N ARG A 111 14.07 -4.65 -13.49
CA ARG A 111 13.07 -5.39 -14.27
C ARG A 111 13.43 -6.87 -14.39
N LYS A 112 14.67 -7.17 -14.81
CA LYS A 112 15.18 -8.55 -14.89
C LYS A 112 15.16 -9.26 -13.54
N MET A 113 15.48 -8.54 -12.46
CA MET A 113 15.40 -9.09 -11.11
C MET A 113 13.96 -9.45 -10.73
N ILE A 114 13.00 -8.56 -10.96
CA ILE A 114 11.59 -8.81 -10.64
C ILE A 114 11.05 -9.98 -11.46
N GLU A 115 11.37 -10.05 -12.76
CA GLU A 115 10.98 -11.17 -13.63
C GLU A 115 11.44 -12.51 -13.04
N ASN A 116 12.71 -12.63 -12.65
CA ASN A 116 13.22 -13.85 -11.99
C ASN A 116 12.54 -14.15 -10.65
N LEU A 117 12.23 -13.12 -9.85
CA LEU A 117 11.50 -13.32 -8.59
C LEU A 117 10.06 -13.79 -8.82
N VAL A 118 9.40 -13.28 -9.86
CA VAL A 118 8.07 -13.72 -10.28
C VAL A 118 8.10 -15.17 -10.76
N GLU A 119 9.11 -15.57 -11.56
CA GLU A 119 9.32 -16.96 -11.96
C GLU A 119 9.53 -17.90 -10.76
N LYS A 120 10.24 -17.43 -9.74
CA LYS A 120 10.46 -18.15 -8.47
C LYS A 120 9.26 -18.10 -7.51
N ASN A 121 8.15 -17.45 -7.90
CA ASN A 121 6.97 -17.19 -7.05
C ASN A 121 7.24 -16.38 -5.78
N ASP A 122 8.35 -15.66 -5.70
CA ASP A 122 8.71 -14.80 -4.57
C ASP A 122 8.17 -13.37 -4.78
N PHE A 123 6.84 -13.25 -4.76
CA PHE A 123 6.14 -11.98 -4.93
C PHE A 123 6.34 -11.01 -3.75
N GLU A 124 6.74 -11.51 -2.58
CA GLU A 124 6.89 -10.68 -1.39
C GLU A 124 8.18 -9.86 -1.45
N THR A 125 9.30 -10.50 -1.80
CA THR A 125 10.53 -9.75 -2.05
C THR A 125 10.38 -8.86 -3.28
N ALA A 126 9.76 -9.35 -4.36
CA ALA A 126 9.51 -8.54 -5.56
C ALA A 126 8.76 -7.24 -5.22
N ALA A 127 7.70 -7.32 -4.40
CA ALA A 127 6.92 -6.15 -3.98
C ALA A 127 7.76 -5.10 -3.25
N SER A 128 8.73 -5.51 -2.42
CA SER A 128 9.60 -4.58 -1.69
C SER A 128 10.50 -3.76 -2.61
N TYR A 129 11.02 -4.37 -3.68
CA TYR A 129 11.90 -3.71 -4.63
C TYR A 129 11.16 -2.81 -5.63
N LEU A 130 9.85 -3.03 -5.86
CA LEU A 130 9.05 -2.19 -6.78
C LEU A 130 9.09 -0.71 -6.41
N SER A 131 9.08 -0.39 -5.11
CA SER A 131 9.16 0.98 -4.64
C SER A 131 10.44 1.71 -5.10
N ILE A 132 11.54 0.97 -5.21
CA ILE A 132 12.86 1.48 -5.61
C ILE A 132 12.99 1.49 -7.14
N ILE A 133 12.55 0.41 -7.80
CA ILE A 133 12.73 0.18 -9.23
C ILE A 133 11.79 1.08 -10.05
N CYS A 134 10.50 1.10 -9.72
CA CYS A 134 9.51 1.89 -10.44
C CYS A 134 9.63 3.38 -10.11
N GLY A 135 10.01 3.72 -8.87
CA GLY A 135 10.21 5.09 -8.42
C GLY A 135 9.04 6.01 -8.81
N LYS A 136 9.30 6.99 -9.68
CA LYS A 136 8.30 7.96 -10.19
C LYS A 136 7.66 7.57 -11.52
N HIS A 137 8.04 6.45 -12.13
CA HIS A 137 7.54 6.00 -13.42
C HIS A 137 6.18 5.33 -13.25
N LYS A 138 5.12 6.04 -13.64
CA LYS A 138 3.73 5.56 -13.56
C LYS A 138 3.50 4.28 -14.38
N GLU A 139 4.01 4.25 -15.61
CA GLU A 139 3.80 3.13 -16.54
C GLU A 139 4.36 1.80 -16.00
N GLU A 140 5.54 1.84 -15.38
CA GLU A 140 6.17 0.66 -14.77
C GLU A 140 5.33 0.14 -13.59
N TRP A 141 4.83 1.05 -12.74
CA TRP A 141 3.93 0.67 -11.65
C TRP A 141 2.67 -0.03 -12.16
N GLU A 142 2.04 0.51 -13.20
CA GLU A 142 0.80 -0.04 -13.76
C GLU A 142 1.03 -1.41 -14.39
N TYR A 143 2.13 -1.58 -15.11
CA TYR A 143 2.53 -2.88 -15.65
C TYR A 143 2.66 -3.94 -14.54
N TYR A 144 3.35 -3.61 -13.44
CA TYR A 144 3.54 -4.54 -12.34
C TYR A 144 2.27 -4.81 -11.54
N VAL A 145 1.38 -3.83 -11.37
CA VAL A 145 0.07 -4.06 -10.77
C VAL A 145 -0.73 -5.07 -11.60
N GLN A 146 -0.76 -4.89 -12.92
CA GLN A 146 -1.42 -5.84 -13.83
C GLN A 146 -0.76 -7.22 -13.82
N LEU A 147 0.58 -7.28 -13.71
CA LEU A 147 1.31 -8.53 -13.61
C LEU A 147 0.92 -9.28 -12.33
N PHE A 148 0.97 -8.61 -11.17
CA PHE A 148 0.58 -9.21 -9.89
C PHE A 148 -0.91 -9.58 -9.86
N GLU A 149 -1.76 -8.88 -10.60
CA GLU A 149 -3.18 -9.21 -10.78
C GLU A 149 -3.37 -10.53 -11.51
N LYS A 150 -2.64 -10.76 -12.61
CA LYS A 150 -2.68 -12.03 -13.34
C LYS A 150 -2.29 -13.22 -12.46
N TYR A 151 -1.36 -13.05 -11.53
CA TYR A 151 -0.94 -14.09 -10.59
C TYR A 151 -1.78 -14.14 -9.29
N GLY A 152 -2.76 -13.25 -9.11
CA GLY A 152 -3.61 -13.19 -7.92
C GLY A 152 -2.88 -12.75 -6.64
N GLN A 153 -1.73 -12.07 -6.78
CA GLN A 153 -0.87 -11.66 -5.66
C GLN A 153 -0.88 -10.14 -5.39
N VAL A 154 -1.85 -9.42 -5.97
CA VAL A 154 -2.01 -7.95 -5.85
C VAL A 154 -1.97 -7.44 -4.40
N LEU A 155 -2.51 -8.22 -3.46
CA LEU A 155 -2.55 -7.83 -2.04
C LEU A 155 -1.18 -7.63 -1.41
N LYS A 156 -0.12 -8.24 -1.97
CA LYS A 156 1.25 -8.02 -1.51
C LYS A 156 1.78 -6.62 -1.86
N LEU A 157 1.18 -5.95 -2.84
CA LEU A 157 1.55 -4.59 -3.23
C LEU A 157 1.00 -3.51 -2.30
N VAL A 158 -0.02 -3.84 -1.49
CA VAL A 158 -0.70 -2.89 -0.60
C VAL A 158 0.25 -2.00 0.21
N PRO A 159 1.33 -2.51 0.84
CA PRO A 159 2.23 -1.68 1.64
C PRO A 159 3.06 -0.68 0.83
N TYR A 160 3.25 -0.93 -0.48
CA TYR A 160 4.19 -0.22 -1.33
C TYR A 160 3.49 0.64 -2.40
N LEU A 161 2.17 0.53 -2.54
CA LEU A 161 1.41 1.26 -3.56
C LEU A 161 1.54 2.78 -3.37
N PRO A 162 1.92 3.52 -4.43
CA PRO A 162 2.03 4.97 -4.35
C PRO A 162 0.63 5.60 -4.31
N GLN A 163 0.44 6.61 -3.48
CA GLN A 163 -0.84 7.32 -3.33
C GLN A 163 -0.90 8.67 -4.04
N LYS A 164 0.25 9.28 -4.38
CA LYS A 164 0.30 10.64 -4.96
C LYS A 164 1.40 10.82 -6.00
N GLN A 165 2.62 10.39 -5.71
CA GLN A 165 3.75 10.52 -6.64
C GLN A 165 4.40 9.15 -6.85
N PRO A 166 4.08 8.44 -7.95
CA PRO A 166 3.06 8.74 -8.97
C PRO A 166 1.63 8.41 -8.51
N GLN A 167 0.63 9.11 -9.05
CA GLN A 167 -0.77 8.68 -8.94
C GLN A 167 -1.06 7.75 -10.11
N LEU A 168 -1.44 6.51 -9.80
CA LEU A 168 -1.75 5.49 -10.82
C LEU A 168 -3.15 5.71 -11.39
N GLU A 169 -3.45 5.04 -12.50
CA GLU A 169 -4.82 4.97 -13.01
C GLU A 169 -5.75 4.32 -11.97
N PRO A 170 -7.03 4.78 -11.88
CA PRO A 170 -8.02 4.27 -10.94
C PRO A 170 -8.17 2.75 -10.94
N GLU A 171 -8.08 2.14 -12.12
CA GLU A 171 -8.18 0.70 -12.34
C GLU A 171 -7.18 -0.11 -11.49
N CYS A 172 -5.99 0.45 -11.24
CA CYS A 172 -4.97 -0.21 -10.42
C CYS A 172 -5.36 -0.27 -8.94
N TYR A 173 -5.98 0.77 -8.41
CA TYR A 173 -6.50 0.75 -7.04
C TYR A 173 -7.76 -0.10 -6.94
N GLU A 174 -8.59 -0.09 -7.98
CA GLU A 174 -9.80 -0.92 -8.06
C GLU A 174 -9.48 -2.41 -8.07
N SER A 175 -8.44 -2.87 -8.76
CA SER A 175 -8.04 -4.28 -8.74
C SER A 175 -7.55 -4.74 -7.36
N VAL A 176 -6.81 -3.87 -6.66
CA VAL A 176 -6.37 -4.11 -5.27
C VAL A 176 -7.58 -4.19 -4.33
N LEU A 177 -8.53 -3.26 -4.44
CA LEU A 177 -9.76 -3.27 -3.65
C LEU A 177 -10.63 -4.50 -3.96
N THR A 178 -10.75 -4.86 -5.23
CA THR A 178 -11.52 -6.03 -5.69
C THR A 178 -10.91 -7.30 -5.12
N SER A 179 -9.58 -7.49 -5.25
CA SER A 179 -8.91 -8.65 -4.69
C SER A 179 -9.05 -8.71 -3.15
N ALA A 180 -9.00 -7.57 -2.47
CA ALA A 180 -9.22 -7.51 -1.02
C ALA A 180 -10.66 -7.90 -0.65
N LEU A 181 -11.65 -7.45 -1.41
CA LEU A 181 -13.08 -7.77 -1.20
C LEU A 181 -13.38 -9.27 -1.27
N TYR A 182 -12.69 -10.01 -2.15
CA TYR A 182 -12.93 -11.46 -2.31
C TYR A 182 -12.07 -12.32 -1.38
N CYS A 183 -10.83 -11.90 -1.09
CA CYS A 183 -9.90 -12.71 -0.31
C CYS A 183 -9.89 -12.39 1.20
N LYS A 184 -9.97 -11.11 1.58
CA LYS A 184 -9.78 -10.64 2.97
C LYS A 184 -10.65 -9.42 3.28
N SER A 185 -11.89 -9.66 3.72
CA SER A 185 -12.89 -8.62 4.01
C SER A 185 -12.44 -7.57 5.02
N GLU A 186 -11.64 -7.96 6.03
CA GLU A 186 -11.08 -7.03 7.02
C GLU A 186 -10.08 -6.06 6.39
N LEU A 187 -9.22 -6.56 5.49
CA LEU A 187 -8.27 -5.71 4.78
C LEU A 187 -8.98 -4.74 3.84
N PHE A 188 -10.05 -5.18 3.19
CA PHE A 188 -10.87 -4.31 2.35
C PHE A 188 -11.42 -3.10 3.11
N LEU A 189 -11.96 -3.31 4.32
CA LEU A 189 -12.42 -2.22 5.17
C LEU A 189 -11.26 -1.28 5.54
N LYS A 190 -10.11 -1.83 5.94
CA LYS A 190 -8.92 -1.03 6.28
C LYS A 190 -8.45 -0.19 5.08
N LEU A 191 -8.48 -0.75 3.87
CA LEU A 191 -8.08 -0.05 2.65
C LEU A 191 -9.03 1.10 2.31
N ILE A 192 -10.34 0.91 2.46
CA ILE A 192 -11.32 1.98 2.23
C ILE A 192 -11.14 3.14 3.23
N ILE A 193 -10.71 2.84 4.45
CA ILE A 193 -10.43 3.86 5.47
C ILE A 193 -9.12 4.61 5.16
N LEU A 194 -8.11 3.91 4.64
CA LEU A 194 -6.76 4.45 4.45
C LEU A 194 -6.58 5.16 3.09
N LEU A 195 -7.19 4.64 2.03
CA LEU A 195 -7.05 5.19 0.68
C LEU A 195 -7.97 6.41 0.48
N PRO A 196 -7.45 7.52 -0.06
CA PRO A 196 -8.27 8.64 -0.47
C PRO A 196 -9.34 8.24 -1.49
N SER A 197 -10.54 8.82 -1.37
CA SER A 197 -11.69 8.54 -2.24
C SER A 197 -11.46 8.93 -3.71
N ASP A 198 -10.48 9.79 -3.98
CA ASP A 198 -10.20 10.33 -5.32
C ASP A 198 -9.34 9.37 -6.17
N LEU A 199 -8.83 8.28 -5.58
CA LEU A 199 -7.94 7.33 -6.26
C LEU A 199 -8.67 6.25 -7.04
N TYR A 200 -9.97 6.05 -6.84
CA TYR A 200 -10.73 4.95 -7.47
C TYR A 200 -12.15 5.40 -7.78
N ARG A 201 -12.81 4.72 -8.74
CA ARG A 201 -14.22 5.02 -9.06
C ARG A 201 -15.11 4.38 -8.01
N ILE A 202 -15.55 5.21 -7.05
CA ILE A 202 -16.40 4.80 -5.92
C ILE A 202 -17.63 4.01 -6.39
N GLY A 203 -18.29 4.45 -7.46
CA GLY A 203 -19.49 3.77 -7.99
C GLY A 203 -19.24 2.33 -8.46
N ALA A 204 -18.08 2.05 -9.07
CA ALA A 204 -17.72 0.71 -9.51
C ALA A 204 -17.51 -0.22 -8.30
N ILE A 205 -16.77 0.26 -7.29
CA ILE A 205 -16.52 -0.49 -6.05
C ILE A 205 -17.82 -0.72 -5.27
N ILE A 206 -18.74 0.24 -5.22
CA ILE A 206 -20.07 0.05 -4.61
C ILE A 206 -20.82 -1.10 -5.29
N GLN A 207 -20.86 -1.12 -6.63
CA GLN A 207 -21.55 -2.18 -7.37
C GLN A 207 -20.95 -3.56 -7.09
N GLN A 208 -19.62 -3.68 -7.09
CA GLN A 208 -18.93 -4.93 -6.77
C GLN A 208 -19.20 -5.36 -5.32
N THR A 209 -19.15 -4.43 -4.37
CA THR A 209 -19.41 -4.68 -2.94
C THR A 209 -20.84 -5.17 -2.71
N LEU A 210 -21.82 -4.52 -3.36
CA LEU A 210 -23.22 -4.98 -3.35
C LEU A 210 -23.39 -6.37 -3.98
N GLY A 211 -22.65 -6.66 -5.06
CA GLY A 211 -22.60 -7.98 -5.68
C GLY A 211 -22.07 -9.05 -4.71
N ARG A 212 -20.96 -8.76 -4.03
CA ARG A 212 -20.36 -9.64 -3.03
C ARG A 212 -21.31 -9.89 -1.85
N LEU A 213 -22.06 -8.88 -1.41
CA LEU A 213 -23.01 -9.00 -0.30
C LEU A 213 -24.17 -9.97 -0.59
N LYS A 214 -24.51 -10.19 -1.87
CA LYS A 214 -25.53 -11.18 -2.28
C LYS A 214 -25.02 -12.63 -2.23
N SER A 215 -23.70 -12.82 -2.21
CA SER A 215 -23.09 -14.14 -2.12
C SER A 215 -23.13 -14.69 -0.70
N GLN A 216 -22.88 -15.99 -0.56
CA GLN A 216 -22.74 -16.62 0.75
C GLN A 216 -21.46 -16.11 1.42
N LEU A 217 -21.61 -15.48 2.58
CA LEU A 217 -20.53 -14.86 3.36
C LEU A 217 -20.61 -15.35 4.81
N SER A 218 -19.46 -15.40 5.48
CA SER A 218 -19.44 -15.54 6.94
C SER A 218 -20.14 -14.34 7.60
N ARG A 219 -20.63 -14.54 8.82
CA ARG A 219 -21.25 -13.46 9.60
C ARG A 219 -20.29 -12.30 9.81
N GLU A 220 -19.02 -12.60 10.06
CA GLU A 220 -17.96 -11.60 10.30
C GLU A 220 -17.62 -10.83 9.00
N ASP A 221 -17.39 -11.54 7.90
CA ASP A 221 -17.15 -10.93 6.59
C ASP A 221 -18.29 -10.00 6.17
N ARG A 222 -19.53 -10.42 6.43
CA ARG A 222 -20.71 -9.61 6.15
C ARG A 222 -20.69 -8.29 6.93
N ILE A 223 -20.26 -8.30 8.19
CA ILE A 223 -20.14 -7.08 9.00
C ILE A 223 -19.11 -6.13 8.38
N PHE A 224 -17.90 -6.62 8.07
CA PHE A 224 -16.85 -5.81 7.47
C PHE A 224 -17.25 -5.22 6.12
N ILE A 225 -17.91 -6.02 5.27
CA ILE A 225 -18.39 -5.57 3.95
C ILE A 225 -19.47 -4.50 4.09
N ILE A 226 -20.41 -4.64 5.03
CA ILE A 226 -21.45 -3.62 5.25
C ILE A 226 -20.83 -2.33 5.81
N GLN A 227 -19.87 -2.43 6.73
CA GLN A 227 -19.15 -1.26 7.27
C GLN A 227 -18.36 -0.51 6.20
N ALA A 228 -17.76 -1.25 5.27
CA ALA A 228 -17.06 -0.69 4.11
C ALA A 228 -18.05 -0.02 3.15
N LEU A 229 -19.15 -0.69 2.83
CA LEU A 229 -20.20 -0.18 1.94
C LEU A 229 -20.84 1.11 2.47
N ALA A 230 -21.10 1.19 3.78
CA ALA A 230 -21.65 2.40 4.40
C ALA A 230 -20.71 3.60 4.23
N ARG A 231 -19.39 3.39 4.34
CA ARG A 231 -18.37 4.44 4.10
C ARG A 231 -18.29 4.83 2.62
N LEU A 232 -18.36 3.85 1.71
CA LEU A 232 -18.40 4.14 0.27
C LEU A 232 -19.61 4.99 -0.12
N PHE A 233 -20.80 4.68 0.41
CA PHE A 233 -21.99 5.52 0.21
C PHE A 233 -21.83 6.92 0.79
N ALA A 234 -21.13 7.06 1.91
CA ALA A 234 -20.81 8.38 2.46
C ALA A 234 -19.92 9.20 1.53
N PHE A 235 -18.92 8.59 0.89
CA PHE A 235 -18.08 9.25 -0.11
C PHE A 235 -18.89 9.67 -1.35
N GLU A 236 -19.86 8.86 -1.76
CA GLU A 236 -20.79 9.19 -2.86
C GLU A 236 -21.91 10.19 -2.44
N ARG A 237 -21.88 10.70 -1.19
CA ARG A 237 -22.91 11.58 -0.61
C ARG A 237 -24.32 10.97 -0.54
N GLN A 238 -24.43 9.64 -0.61
CA GLN A 238 -25.69 8.91 -0.46
C GLN A 238 -25.94 8.59 1.02
N TYR A 239 -26.11 9.65 1.82
CA TYR A 239 -26.15 9.56 3.28
C TYR A 239 -27.31 8.71 3.82
N ASP A 240 -28.49 8.76 3.19
CA ASP A 240 -29.64 7.97 3.64
C ASP A 240 -29.39 6.46 3.56
N LYS A 241 -28.70 6.01 2.50
CA LYS A 241 -28.30 4.61 2.33
C LYS A 241 -27.21 4.22 3.31
N ALA A 242 -26.21 5.10 3.51
CA ALA A 242 -25.16 4.90 4.50
C ALA A 242 -25.74 4.73 5.92
N LEU A 243 -26.66 5.62 6.32
CA LEU A 243 -27.35 5.56 7.60
C LEU A 243 -28.11 4.25 7.81
N ALA A 244 -28.88 3.81 6.79
CA ALA A 244 -29.61 2.55 6.88
C ALA A 244 -28.68 1.35 7.16
N LEU A 245 -27.49 1.33 6.53
CA LEU A 245 -26.50 0.28 6.76
C LEU A 245 -25.84 0.37 8.15
N PHE A 246 -25.53 1.57 8.63
CA PHE A 246 -24.99 1.76 9.98
C PHE A 246 -25.99 1.33 11.06
N LEU A 247 -27.27 1.64 10.88
CA LEU A 247 -28.35 1.22 11.78
C LEU A 247 -28.50 -0.30 11.81
N GLN A 248 -28.43 -0.96 10.64
CA GLN A 248 -28.48 -2.42 10.54
C GLN A 248 -27.35 -3.09 11.33
N LEU A 249 -26.16 -2.48 11.35
CA LEU A 249 -25.00 -2.98 12.08
C LEU A 249 -25.05 -2.71 13.59
N LYS A 250 -25.95 -1.83 14.04
CA LYS A 250 -25.99 -1.32 15.42
C LYS A 250 -24.63 -0.78 15.88
N ASP A 251 -23.89 -0.15 14.97
CA ASP A 251 -22.55 0.37 15.25
C ASP A 251 -22.65 1.74 15.95
N THR A 252 -21.94 1.89 17.07
CA THR A 252 -21.84 3.16 17.81
C THR A 252 -21.18 4.28 16.98
N GLY A 253 -20.43 3.94 15.93
CA GLY A 253 -19.88 4.91 14.99
C GLY A 253 -20.93 5.73 14.23
N ILE A 254 -22.21 5.34 14.27
CA ILE A 254 -23.28 6.10 13.63
C ILE A 254 -23.43 7.51 14.22
N PHE A 255 -23.19 7.70 15.53
CA PHE A 255 -23.36 9.00 16.17
C PHE A 255 -22.31 10.01 15.72
N SER A 256 -21.06 9.59 15.52
CA SER A 256 -20.02 10.45 14.94
C SER A 256 -20.32 10.76 13.48
N PHE A 257 -20.83 9.78 12.72
CA PHE A 257 -21.24 9.97 11.33
C PHE A 257 -22.35 11.01 11.18
N ILE A 258 -23.41 10.92 11.99
CA ILE A 258 -24.52 11.89 11.97
C ILE A 258 -24.02 13.31 12.24
N ARG A 259 -23.14 13.47 13.23
CA ARG A 259 -22.54 14.78 13.59
C ARG A 259 -21.66 15.32 12.48
N GLN A 260 -20.82 14.48 11.88
CA GLN A 260 -19.86 14.90 10.84
C GLN A 260 -20.58 15.40 9.57
N TYR A 261 -21.70 14.78 9.20
CA TYR A 261 -22.44 15.09 7.98
C TYR A 261 -23.74 15.87 8.22
N HIS A 262 -24.00 16.32 9.46
CA HIS A 262 -25.20 17.06 9.85
C HIS A 262 -26.52 16.39 9.44
N LEU A 263 -26.63 15.07 9.60
CA LEU A 263 -27.76 14.26 9.12
C LEU A 263 -28.97 14.21 10.06
N PHE A 264 -29.18 15.28 10.82
CA PHE A 264 -30.16 15.35 11.91
C PHE A 264 -31.60 15.16 11.45
N SER A 265 -31.94 15.73 10.29
CA SER A 265 -33.27 15.62 9.70
C SER A 265 -33.61 14.19 9.23
N SER A 266 -32.65 13.47 8.66
CA SER A 266 -32.82 12.07 8.19
C SER A 266 -33.05 11.09 9.34
N VAL A 267 -32.69 11.47 10.56
CA VAL A 267 -32.73 10.59 11.74
C VAL A 267 -33.94 10.87 12.65
N LYS A 268 -34.68 11.95 12.41
CA LYS A 268 -35.89 12.36 13.15
C LYS A 268 -36.91 11.24 13.40
N ASN A 269 -37.10 10.35 12.41
CA ASN A 269 -38.08 9.26 12.50
C ASN A 269 -37.46 7.93 12.97
N ARG A 270 -36.16 7.90 13.25
CA ARG A 270 -35.38 6.72 13.62
C ARG A 270 -34.77 6.84 15.03
N VAL A 271 -35.31 7.74 15.84
CA VAL A 271 -34.83 8.01 17.20
C VAL A 271 -34.87 6.74 18.07
N VAL A 272 -35.92 5.93 17.94
CA VAL A 272 -36.03 4.66 18.68
C VAL A 272 -34.91 3.69 18.28
N GLU A 273 -34.61 3.59 16.99
CA GLU A 273 -33.53 2.73 16.47
C GLU A 273 -32.16 3.19 17.02
N LEU A 274 -31.91 4.50 17.12
CA LEU A 274 -30.70 5.03 17.75
C LEU A 274 -30.60 4.71 19.24
N MET A 275 -31.71 4.85 19.97
CA MET A 275 -31.79 4.59 21.41
C MET A 275 -31.51 3.11 21.73
N GLU A 276 -31.95 2.20 20.86
CA GLU A 276 -31.62 0.78 20.97
C GLU A 276 -30.13 0.47 20.76
N ILE A 277 -29.41 1.30 20.00
CA ILE A 277 -27.97 1.14 19.76
C ILE A 277 -27.19 1.63 20.98
N ASN A 278 -27.44 2.88 21.40
CA ASN A 278 -26.82 3.46 22.58
C ASN A 278 -27.67 4.62 23.11
N ALA A 279 -28.35 4.41 24.22
CA ALA A 279 -29.24 5.40 24.82
C ALA A 279 -28.50 6.67 25.24
N ASP A 280 -27.33 6.58 25.89
CA ASP A 280 -26.60 7.74 26.36
C ASP A 280 -26.12 8.65 25.22
N LEU A 281 -25.56 8.06 24.16
CA LEU A 281 -25.09 8.81 23.00
C LEU A 281 -26.26 9.39 22.19
N ALA A 282 -27.36 8.65 22.07
CA ALA A 282 -28.57 9.12 21.41
C ALA A 282 -29.21 10.29 22.17
N ILE A 283 -29.35 10.19 23.49
CA ILE A 283 -29.88 11.29 24.31
C ILE A 283 -29.01 12.54 24.17
N ARG A 284 -27.68 12.42 24.28
CA ARG A 284 -26.77 13.55 24.07
C ARG A 284 -26.93 14.17 22.68
N LEU A 285 -26.97 13.34 21.64
CA LEU A 285 -27.15 13.82 20.27
C LEU A 285 -28.48 14.56 20.07
N LEU A 286 -29.57 14.08 20.67
CA LEU A 286 -30.87 14.75 20.62
C LEU A 286 -30.89 16.08 21.37
N LEU A 287 -30.31 16.11 22.56
CA LEU A 287 -30.29 17.32 23.39
C LEU A 287 -29.33 18.39 22.83
N ASP A 288 -28.24 17.99 22.17
CA ASP A 288 -27.28 18.93 21.59
C ASP A 288 -27.78 19.57 20.28
N HIS A 289 -28.77 18.95 19.60
CA HIS A 289 -29.29 19.37 18.30
C HIS A 289 -30.83 19.39 18.26
N GLU A 290 -31.45 19.85 19.34
CA GLU A 290 -32.91 19.81 19.53
C GLU A 290 -33.67 20.51 18.39
N THR A 291 -33.19 21.66 17.92
CA THR A 291 -33.81 22.43 16.83
C THR A 291 -33.71 21.77 15.46
N GLU A 292 -32.72 20.90 15.24
CA GLU A 292 -32.44 20.29 13.93
C GLU A 292 -33.01 18.88 13.80
N ILE A 293 -33.17 18.16 14.92
CA ILE A 293 -33.67 16.77 14.92
C ILE A 293 -35.18 16.74 15.14
N ALA A 294 -35.65 17.23 16.29
CA ALA A 294 -37.07 17.29 16.63
C ALA A 294 -37.26 17.97 17.99
N ASP A 295 -38.34 18.75 18.11
CA ASP A 295 -38.80 19.24 19.41
C ASP A 295 -39.08 18.07 20.36
N PHE A 296 -38.78 18.26 21.65
CA PHE A 296 -39.10 17.31 22.72
C PHE A 296 -40.57 16.84 22.70
N LYS A 297 -41.51 17.69 22.24
CA LYS A 297 -42.93 17.36 22.05
C LYS A 297 -43.18 16.22 21.06
N THR A 298 -42.29 16.04 20.08
CA THR A 298 -42.31 14.95 19.10
C THR A 298 -41.55 13.72 19.57
N ILE A 299 -40.46 13.92 20.33
CA ILE A 299 -39.59 12.83 20.82
C ILE A 299 -40.24 12.06 21.96
N VAL A 300 -40.85 12.76 22.94
CA VAL A 300 -41.44 12.12 24.13
C VAL A 300 -42.53 11.10 23.78
N PRO A 301 -43.46 11.35 22.83
CA PRO A 301 -44.41 10.33 22.37
C PRO A 301 -43.75 9.15 21.67
N GLN A 302 -42.68 9.36 20.89
CA GLN A 302 -41.95 8.27 20.21
C GLN A 302 -41.28 7.33 21.22
N LEU A 303 -40.82 7.88 22.35
CA LEU A 303 -40.18 7.12 23.43
C LEU A 303 -41.16 6.42 24.38
N SER A 304 -42.48 6.63 24.25
CA SER A 304 -43.51 6.01 25.10
C SER A 304 -43.46 4.48 25.16
N LYS A 305 -42.92 3.84 24.11
CA LYS A 305 -42.75 2.38 24.04
C LYS A 305 -41.55 1.87 24.84
N MET A 306 -40.66 2.76 25.30
CA MET A 306 -39.43 2.44 26.02
C MET A 306 -39.34 3.26 27.33
N PRO A 307 -40.10 2.88 28.37
CA PRO A 307 -40.30 3.70 29.57
C PRO A 307 -38.99 4.02 30.32
N ARG A 308 -38.03 3.08 30.34
CA ARG A 308 -36.71 3.30 30.95
C ARG A 308 -35.88 4.38 30.23
N ILE A 309 -35.92 4.40 28.90
CA ILE A 309 -35.17 5.38 28.09
C ILE A 309 -35.89 6.72 28.09
N GLN A 310 -37.23 6.71 28.05
CA GLN A 310 -38.06 7.89 28.19
C GLN A 310 -37.78 8.62 29.52
N MET A 311 -37.66 7.87 30.62
CA MET A 311 -37.29 8.40 31.93
C MET A 311 -35.91 9.08 31.90
N GLU A 312 -34.88 8.42 31.36
CA GLU A 312 -33.52 8.98 31.31
C GLU A 312 -33.43 10.23 30.41
N TYR A 313 -34.12 10.23 29.27
CA TYR A 313 -34.22 11.40 28.39
C TYR A 313 -34.90 12.58 29.10
N LEU A 314 -36.06 12.35 29.74
CA LEU A 314 -36.80 13.39 30.46
C LEU A 314 -36.02 13.93 31.66
N ASN A 315 -35.31 13.07 32.39
CA ASN A 315 -34.45 13.47 33.50
C ASN A 315 -33.32 14.40 33.01
N GLN A 316 -32.67 14.06 31.90
CA GLN A 316 -31.63 14.91 31.33
C GLN A 316 -32.19 16.22 30.75
N LEU A 317 -33.37 16.20 30.14
CA LEU A 317 -34.06 17.39 29.63
C LEU A 317 -34.39 18.37 30.77
N ILE A 318 -34.99 17.87 31.86
CA ILE A 318 -35.35 18.70 33.03
C ILE A 318 -34.10 19.22 33.75
N SER A 319 -33.02 18.44 33.80
CA SER A 319 -31.74 18.90 34.37
C SER A 319 -31.12 20.07 33.59
N ARG A 320 -31.42 20.20 32.29
CA ARG A 320 -31.01 21.35 31.45
C ARG A 320 -31.93 22.56 31.59
N GLY A 321 -33.03 22.44 32.33
CA GLY A 321 -33.99 23.52 32.56
C GLY A 321 -35.11 23.59 31.52
N GLU A 322 -35.36 22.52 30.77
CA GLU A 322 -36.34 22.45 29.69
C GLU A 322 -37.37 21.33 29.96
N GLY A 323 -38.54 21.39 29.31
CA GLY A 323 -39.51 20.29 29.37
C GLY A 323 -40.24 20.07 30.70
N TYR A 324 -40.33 21.09 31.58
CA TYR A 324 -41.05 21.03 32.87
C TYR A 324 -42.50 20.55 32.77
N GLU A 325 -43.16 20.72 31.62
CA GLU A 325 -44.51 20.20 31.34
C GLU A 325 -44.61 18.67 31.46
N TYR A 326 -43.48 17.96 31.35
CA TYR A 326 -43.39 16.50 31.48
C TYR A 326 -42.88 16.04 32.85
N ALA A 327 -42.70 16.93 33.83
CA ALA A 327 -42.22 16.58 35.17
C ALA A 327 -43.14 15.57 35.87
N ASP A 328 -44.46 15.75 35.76
CA ASP A 328 -45.44 14.81 36.33
C ASP A 328 -45.36 13.42 35.69
N LEU A 329 -45.07 13.36 34.39
CA LEU A 329 -44.85 12.11 33.67
C LEU A 329 -43.55 11.44 34.13
N LEU A 330 -42.48 12.22 34.34
CA LEU A 330 -41.22 11.73 34.85
C LEU A 330 -41.36 11.14 36.27
N VAL A 331 -42.09 11.79 37.17
CA VAL A 331 -42.35 11.28 38.53
C VAL A 331 -43.11 9.96 38.49
N LYS A 332 -44.11 9.82 37.61
CA LYS A 332 -44.82 8.55 37.38
C LYS A 332 -43.89 7.46 36.87
N LEU A 333 -43.04 7.78 35.89
CA LEU A 333 -42.08 6.83 35.32
C LEU A 333 -41.02 6.39 36.34
N PHE A 334 -40.57 7.29 37.23
CA PHE A 334 -39.69 6.95 38.36
C PHE A 334 -40.38 6.02 39.36
N ALA A 335 -41.64 6.28 39.69
CA ALA A 335 -42.45 5.42 40.56
C ALA A 335 -42.60 4.00 40.03
N GLU A 336 -42.72 3.83 38.71
CA GLU A 336 -42.92 2.53 38.09
C GLU A 336 -41.61 1.77 37.79
N ASN A 337 -40.52 2.48 37.45
CA ASN A 337 -39.31 1.83 36.92
C ASN A 337 -38.08 1.91 37.84
N SER A 338 -38.00 2.87 38.77
CA SER A 338 -36.81 3.12 39.59
C SER A 338 -37.16 3.88 40.87
N PRO A 339 -37.82 3.23 41.85
CA PRO A 339 -38.29 3.89 43.07
C PRO A 339 -37.16 4.49 43.92
N GLU A 340 -35.93 4.01 43.77
CA GLU A 340 -34.74 4.53 44.47
C GLU A 340 -34.35 5.95 44.02
N ARG A 341 -34.72 6.36 42.80
CA ARG A 341 -34.42 7.68 42.23
C ARG A 341 -35.49 8.74 42.51
N LEU A 342 -36.53 8.41 43.30
CA LEU A 342 -37.58 9.35 43.73
C LEU A 342 -37.14 10.28 44.87
N LEU A 343 -36.06 9.96 45.57
CA LEU A 343 -35.60 10.70 46.74
C LEU A 343 -35.31 12.20 46.52
N PRO A 344 -34.90 12.68 45.33
CA PRO A 344 -34.75 14.12 45.06
C PRO A 344 -36.08 14.86 44.78
N PHE A 345 -37.20 14.14 44.59
CA PHE A 345 -38.51 14.70 44.24
C PHE A 345 -39.51 14.67 45.40
N LEU A 346 -39.16 14.04 46.53
CA LEU A 346 -39.85 14.10 47.82
C LEU A 346 -39.22 15.20 48.68
#